data_AF-A0A1U7MQA7-F1
#
_entry.id   AF-A0A1U7MQA7-F1
#
_cell.length_a   1.000
_cell.length_b   1.000
_cell.length_c   1.000
_cell.angle_alpha   90.00
_cell.angle_beta   90.00
_cell.angle_gamma   90.00
#
_symmetry.space_group_name_H-M   'P 1'
#
loop_
_entity.id
_entity.type
_entity.pdbx_description
1 polymer ?
#
loop_
_entity_poly.entity_id
_entity_poly.type
_entity_poly.pdbx_seq_one_letter_code
_entity_poly.pdbx_strand_id
1 'polypeptide(L)'
;MKSCSGTMRRFLTDAGYLRPSPAVDGLLTPAQAAAAAWCSWMRDERGLSEKTIAARRRYATGLLDVITADDGDLDWDRLDAAVVNGYVAEHQDS
;
A
#
# COMPACT_ATOMS: atom_id res chain seq x y z
N MET A 1 -0.91 -12.45 19.19
CA MET A 1 -1.88 -13.38 18.57
C MET A 1 -1.53 -13.58 17.11
N LYS A 2 -1.31 -14.84 16.68
CA LYS A 2 -0.98 -15.21 15.30
C LYS A 2 -2.19 -14.89 14.39
N SER A 3 -1.93 -14.32 13.22
CA SER A 3 -2.93 -13.76 12.30
C SER A 3 -3.91 -14.82 11.79
N CYS A 4 -5.03 -15.03 12.47
CA CYS A 4 -6.13 -15.89 12.00
C CYS A 4 -6.76 -15.36 10.70
N SER A 5 -6.59 -14.08 10.40
CA SER A 5 -7.13 -13.43 9.20
C SER A 5 -6.53 -13.99 7.90
N GLY A 6 -5.26 -14.42 7.91
CA GLY A 6 -4.63 -15.03 6.72
C GLY A 6 -5.21 -16.41 6.40
N THR A 7 -5.36 -17.25 7.43
CA THR A 7 -5.92 -18.60 7.29
C THR A 7 -7.42 -18.56 6.96
N MET A 8 -8.18 -17.68 7.61
CA MET A 8 -9.60 -17.47 7.34
C MET A 8 -9.83 -17.02 5.89
N ARG A 9 -9.01 -16.07 5.39
CA ARG A 9 -9.09 -15.62 4.00
C ARG A 9 -8.82 -16.77 3.02
N ARG A 10 -7.80 -17.58 3.26
CA ARG A 10 -7.46 -18.73 2.41
C ARG A 10 -8.56 -19.79 2.41
N PHE A 11 -9.12 -20.11 3.58
CA PHE A 11 -10.25 -21.03 3.70
C PHE A 11 -11.49 -20.54 2.94
N LEU A 12 -11.85 -19.27 3.10
CA LEU A 12 -13.02 -18.69 2.43
C LEU A 12 -12.84 -18.61 0.90
N THR A 13 -11.62 -18.41 0.41
CA THR A 13 -11.32 -18.47 -1.03
C THR A 13 -11.42 -19.88 -1.59
N ASP A 14 -10.84 -20.87 -0.89
CA ASP A 14 -10.85 -22.28 -1.31
C ASP A 14 -12.27 -22.88 -1.29
N ALA A 15 -13.06 -22.51 -0.28
CA ALA A 15 -14.46 -22.91 -0.16
C ALA A 15 -15.42 -22.13 -1.08
N GLY A 16 -14.91 -21.21 -1.92
CA GLY A 16 -15.69 -20.46 -2.90
C GLY A 16 -16.59 -19.36 -2.33
N TYR A 17 -16.57 -19.12 -1.02
CA TYR A 17 -17.32 -18.04 -0.36
C TYR A 17 -16.72 -16.65 -0.67
N LEU A 18 -15.41 -16.60 -0.82
CA LEU A 18 -14.68 -15.43 -1.32
C LEU A 18 -14.24 -15.74 -2.73
N ARG A 19 -14.96 -15.23 -3.72
CA ARG A 19 -14.40 -15.14 -5.08
C ARG A 19 -13.09 -14.36 -4.94
N PRO A 20 -11.95 -14.87 -5.42
CA PRO A 20 -10.77 -14.04 -5.55
C PRO A 20 -11.25 -12.80 -6.29
N SER A 21 -11.18 -11.64 -5.63
CA SER A 21 -11.33 -10.40 -6.39
C SER A 21 -10.34 -10.57 -7.52
N PRO A 22 -10.75 -10.49 -8.80
CA PRO A 22 -9.78 -10.47 -9.87
C PRO A 22 -8.83 -9.38 -9.43
N ALA A 23 -7.58 -9.74 -9.13
CA ALA A 23 -6.53 -8.75 -9.09
C ALA A 23 -6.72 -8.09 -10.43
N VAL A 24 -7.22 -6.86 -10.40
CA VAL A 24 -7.57 -6.15 -11.60
C VAL A 24 -6.26 -6.17 -12.37
N ASP A 25 -6.21 -6.96 -13.45
CA ASP A 25 -5.15 -6.93 -14.46
C ASP A 25 -5.22 -5.60 -15.22
N GLY A 26 -5.66 -4.53 -14.55
CA GLY A 26 -5.49 -3.16 -14.96
C GLY A 26 -4.08 -2.78 -14.57
N LEU A 27 -3.39 -2.09 -15.48
CA LEU A 27 -2.11 -1.46 -15.22
C LEU A 27 -2.11 -0.93 -13.79
N LEU A 28 -1.13 -1.35 -12.99
CA LEU A 28 -0.88 -0.77 -11.68
C LEU A 28 -0.95 0.75 -11.84
N THR A 29 -1.75 1.41 -11.01
CA THR A 29 -1.72 2.87 -11.00
C THR A 29 -0.29 3.32 -10.71
N PRO A 30 0.16 4.47 -11.21
CA PRO A 30 1.53 4.96 -10.93
C PRO A 30 1.87 4.95 -9.44
N ALA A 31 0.91 5.26 -8.56
CA ALA A 31 1.03 5.10 -7.10
C ALA A 31 1.34 3.65 -6.67
N GLN A 32 0.64 2.66 -7.22
CA GLN A 32 0.87 1.25 -6.90
C GLN A 32 2.23 0.76 -7.45
N ALA A 33 2.64 1.23 -8.62
CA ALA A 33 3.95 0.92 -9.20
C ALA A 33 5.09 1.52 -8.36
N ALA A 34 4.96 2.79 -7.95
CA ALA A 34 5.91 3.45 -7.07
C ALA A 34 5.99 2.77 -5.69
N ALA A 35 4.85 2.39 -5.12
CA ALA A 35 4.79 1.65 -3.87
C ALA A 35 5.47 0.26 -3.98
N ALA A 36 5.29 -0.43 -5.11
CA ALA A 36 5.93 -1.72 -5.37
C ALA A 36 7.46 -1.58 -5.51
N ALA A 37 7.93 -0.58 -6.26
CA ALA A 37 9.36 -0.27 -6.40
C ALA A 37 10.00 0.07 -5.04
N TRP A 38 9.31 0.88 -4.23
CA TRP A 38 9.79 1.23 -2.88
C TRP A 38 9.82 0.02 -1.94
N CYS A 39 8.86 -0.90 -2.04
CA CYS A 39 8.87 -2.15 -1.28
C CYS A 39 10.04 -3.05 -1.65
N SER A 40 10.37 -3.17 -2.94
CA SER A 40 11.55 -3.92 -3.39
C SER A 40 12.83 -3.30 -2.88
N TRP A 41 13.00 -1.97 -3.01
CA TRP A 41 14.15 -1.26 -2.44
C TRP A 41 14.29 -1.47 -0.93
N MET A 42 13.19 -1.42 -0.16
CA MET A 42 13.23 -1.69 1.29
C MET A 42 13.63 -3.13 1.63
N ARG A 43 13.31 -4.10 0.77
CA ARG A 43 13.74 -5.49 0.94
C ARG A 43 15.23 -5.61 0.65
N ASP A 44 15.66 -5.09 -0.49
CA ASP A 44 16.97 -5.36 -1.07
C ASP A 44 18.07 -4.51 -0.41
N GLU A 45 17.80 -3.22 -0.16
CA GLU A 45 18.79 -2.28 0.40
C GLU A 45 18.73 -2.15 1.92
N ARG A 46 17.55 -2.39 2.52
CA ARG A 46 17.33 -2.20 3.97
C ARG A 46 17.14 -3.51 4.73
N GLY A 47 17.09 -4.65 4.03
CA GLY A 47 16.91 -5.97 4.64
C GLY A 47 15.63 -6.07 5.49
N LEU A 48 14.61 -5.26 5.21
CA LEU A 48 13.42 -5.20 6.05
C LEU A 48 12.55 -6.44 5.85
N SER A 49 11.97 -6.92 6.96
CA SER A 49 11.03 -8.04 6.90
C SER A 49 9.77 -7.67 6.12
N GLU A 50 9.14 -8.66 5.47
CA GLU A 50 7.88 -8.46 4.74
C GLU A 50 6.77 -7.86 5.62
N LYS A 51 6.74 -8.20 6.91
CA LYS A 51 5.80 -7.61 7.86
C LYS A 51 5.99 -6.10 8.01
N THR A 52 7.25 -5.66 8.13
CA THR A 52 7.60 -4.24 8.25
C THR A 52 7.33 -3.50 6.94
N ILE A 53 7.64 -4.13 5.80
CA ILE A 53 7.36 -3.59 4.47
C ILE A 53 5.85 -3.44 4.26
N ALA A 54 5.04 -4.44 4.61
CA ALA A 54 3.58 -4.38 4.48
C ALA A 54 2.96 -3.27 5.33
N ALA A 55 3.44 -3.07 6.56
CA ALA A 55 3.00 -1.98 7.41
C ALA A 55 3.32 -0.61 6.79
N ARG A 56 4.56 -0.43 6.31
CA ARG A 56 5.00 0.83 5.67
C ARG A 56 4.28 1.10 4.35
N ARG A 57 4.06 0.07 3.55
CA ARG A 57 3.31 0.15 2.28
C ARG A 57 1.90 0.66 2.52
N ARG A 58 1.21 0.17 3.56
CA ARG A 58 -0.17 0.60 3.87
C ARG A 58 -0.26 2.11 4.11
N TYR A 59 0.71 2.68 4.83
CA TYR A 59 0.77 4.13 5.05
C TYR A 59 1.18 4.89 3.78
N ALA A 60 2.15 4.39 3.02
CA ALA A 60 2.60 5.09 1.82
C ALA A 60 1.57 5.07 0.70
N THR A 61 0.77 4.02 0.55
CA THR A 61 -0.28 3.98 -0.49
C THR A 61 -1.30 5.10 -0.30
N GLY A 62 -1.74 5.38 0.93
CA GLY A 62 -2.67 6.49 1.17
C GLY A 62 -2.05 7.86 0.85
N LEU A 63 -0.77 8.07 1.17
CA LEU A 63 -0.07 9.30 0.80
C LEU A 63 0.15 9.44 -0.71
N LEU A 64 0.46 8.33 -1.38
CA LEU A 64 0.65 8.31 -2.83
C LEU A 64 -0.66 8.59 -3.57
N ASP A 65 -1.80 8.12 -3.05
CA ASP A 65 -3.12 8.46 -3.61
C ASP A 65 -3.43 9.96 -3.47
N VAL A 66 -2.98 10.63 -2.39
CA VAL A 66 -3.18 12.08 -2.18
C VAL A 66 -2.40 12.93 -3.19
N ILE A 67 -1.20 12.50 -3.58
CA ILE A 67 -0.36 13.21 -4.55
C ILE A 67 -0.54 12.74 -5.99
N THR A 68 -1.39 11.74 -6.23
CA THR A 68 -1.77 11.32 -7.57
C THR A 68 -2.77 12.34 -8.12
N ALA A 69 -2.44 12.97 -9.24
CA ALA A 69 -3.33 13.89 -9.94
C ALA A 69 -4.47 13.13 -10.65
N ASP A 70 -5.52 13.86 -11.06
CA ASP A 70 -6.69 13.26 -11.73
C ASP A 70 -6.36 12.58 -13.08
N ASP A 71 -5.21 12.90 -13.67
CA ASP A 71 -4.67 12.25 -14.86
C ASP A 71 -3.95 10.92 -14.57
N GLY A 72 -3.79 10.58 -13.28
CA GLY A 72 -3.15 9.36 -12.81
C GLY A 72 -1.65 9.50 -12.57
N ASP A 73 -1.03 10.65 -12.86
CA ASP A 73 0.40 10.86 -12.61
C ASP A 73 0.68 11.29 -11.16
N LEU A 74 1.86 10.90 -10.66
CA LEU A 74 2.32 11.30 -9.33
C LEU A 74 2.94 12.69 -9.41
N ASP A 75 2.27 13.66 -8.82
CA ASP A 75 2.80 15.02 -8.65
C ASP A 75 3.71 15.08 -7.43
N TRP A 76 4.99 14.79 -7.64
CA TRP A 76 6.00 14.86 -6.59
C TRP A 76 6.28 16.27 -6.09
N ASP A 77 5.98 17.31 -6.88
CA ASP A 77 6.13 18.70 -6.45
C ASP A 77 5.06 19.09 -5.42
N ARG A 78 3.93 18.37 -5.41
CA ARG A 78 2.89 18.48 -4.38
C ARG A 78 3.27 17.80 -3.05
N LEU A 79 4.30 16.96 -3.04
CA LEU A 79 4.77 16.30 -1.82
C LEU A 79 5.65 17.25 -0.99
N ASP A 80 5.00 18.22 -0.35
CA ASP A 80 5.65 19.14 0.58
C ASP A 80 5.50 18.70 2.05
N ALA A 81 6.23 19.39 2.94
CA ALA A 81 6.19 19.12 4.36
C ALA A 81 4.79 19.31 4.98
N ALA A 82 3.96 20.22 4.46
CA ALA A 82 2.62 20.45 4.96
C ALA A 82 1.68 19.29 4.59
N VAL A 83 1.77 18.76 3.36
CA VAL A 83 1.01 17.59 2.91
C VAL A 83 1.39 16.34 3.71
N VAL A 84 2.68 16.11 3.91
CA VAL A 84 3.16 14.98 4.73
C VAL A 84 2.70 15.13 6.18
N ASN A 85 2.83 16.32 6.78
CA ASN A 85 2.42 16.55 8.17
C ASN A 85 0.91 16.43 8.34
N GLY A 86 0.11 16.92 7.39
CA GLY A 86 -1.34 16.75 7.39
C GLY A 86 -1.73 15.27 7.37
N TYR A 87 -1.15 14.51 6.44
CA TYR A 87 -1.41 13.07 6.33
C TYR A 87 -1.03 12.32 7.62
N VAL A 88 0.12 12.65 8.21
CA VAL A 88 0.58 12.03 9.48
C VAL A 88 -0.35 12.39 10.64
N ALA A 89 -0.79 13.65 10.75
CA ALA A 89 -1.69 14.09 11.81
C ALA A 89 -3.05 13.37 11.74
N GLU A 90 -3.59 13.15 10.54
CA GLU A 90 -4.86 12.41 10.35
C GLU A 90 -4.74 10.91 10.65
N HIS A 91 -3.54 10.34 10.55
CA HIS A 91 -3.31 8.89 10.70
C HIS A 91 -2.57 8.50 11.99
N GLN A 92 -2.30 9.45 12.90
CA GLN A 92 -1.68 9.20 14.21
C GLN A 92 -2.67 8.75 15.30
N ASP A 93 -3.98 8.92 15.09
CA ASP A 93 -5.04 8.63 16.08
C ASP A 93 -5.70 7.23 15.95
N SER A 94 -5.15 6.30 15.15
CA SER A 94 -5.76 4.97 14.90
C SER A 94 -5.08 3.77 15.54
#